data_AF-A0A5F2HW48-F1
#
_entry.id   AF-A0A5F2HW48-F1
#
_cell.length_a   1.000
_cell.length_b   1.000
_cell.length_c   1.000
_cell.angle_alpha   90.00
_cell.angle_beta   90.00
_cell.angle_gamma   90.00
#
_symmetry.space_group_name_H-M   'P 1'
#
loop_
_entity.id
_entity.type
_entity.pdbx_description
1 polymer ?
#
loop_
_entity_poly.entity_id
_entity_poly.type
_entity_poly.pdbx_seq_one_letter_code
_entity_poly.pdbx_strand_id
1 'polypeptide(L)'
;MAIERTFSMIKPDATKRNLTGAITKMLEDAGLRVIASRRVWMSRREAESFYAVHKDRPFFGELVEFMSSGPTIVQVLEGENAI
;
A
#
# COMPACT_ATOMS: atom_id res chain seq x y z
N MET A 1 -2.59 13.06 21.05
CA MET A 1 -3.02 11.64 21.22
C MET A 1 -1.78 10.74 21.21
N ALA A 2 -1.89 9.42 21.35
CA ALA A 2 -0.70 8.56 21.21
C ALA A 2 -0.23 8.58 19.74
N ILE A 3 1.09 8.48 19.52
CA ILE A 3 1.65 8.32 18.18
C ILE A 3 1.33 6.91 17.70
N GLU A 4 0.69 6.82 16.54
CA GLU A 4 0.29 5.57 15.91
C GLU A 4 1.12 5.29 14.67
N ARG A 5 1.08 4.03 14.21
CA ARG A 5 1.67 3.62 12.94
C ARG A 5 0.65 2.86 12.12
N THR A 6 0.53 3.22 10.85
CA THR A 6 -0.34 2.52 9.90
C THR A 6 0.43 2.05 8.68
N PHE A 7 -0.09 1.02 8.03
CA PHE A 7 0.42 0.50 6.78
C PHE A 7 -0.24 1.22 5.60
N SER A 8 0.56 1.74 4.69
CA SER A 8 0.09 2.35 3.43
C SER A 8 0.67 1.61 2.24
N MET A 9 -0.11 1.51 1.17
CA MET A 9 0.30 0.89 -0.08
C MET A 9 -0.20 1.68 -1.28
N ILE A 10 0.73 2.14 -2.12
CA ILE A 10 0.45 2.73 -3.42
C ILE A 10 0.44 1.60 -4.45
N LYS A 11 -0.74 1.30 -4.97
CA LYS A 11 -1.04 0.15 -5.86
C LYS A 11 -0.44 0.29 -7.27
N PRO A 12 -0.41 -0.80 -8.08
CA PRO A 12 0.29 -0.82 -9.37
C PRO A 12 -0.23 0.19 -10.40
N ASP A 13 -1.51 0.55 -10.34
CA ASP A 13 -2.12 1.55 -11.22
C ASP A 13 -1.53 2.96 -10.96
N ALA A 14 -1.40 3.35 -9.70
CA ALA A 14 -0.86 4.64 -9.31
C ALA A 14 0.65 4.74 -9.56
N THR A 15 1.40 3.66 -9.32
CA THR A 15 2.83 3.63 -9.63
C THR A 15 3.09 3.66 -11.14
N LYS A 16 2.30 2.95 -11.95
CA LYS A 16 2.38 3.00 -13.43
C LYS A 16 2.09 4.39 -13.99
N ARG A 17 1.23 5.16 -13.31
CA ARG A 17 0.89 6.55 -13.65
C ARG A 17 1.86 7.58 -13.07
N ASN A 18 2.96 7.15 -12.44
CA ASN A 18 3.96 8.03 -11.80
C ASN A 18 3.38 8.93 -10.69
N LEU A 19 2.35 8.47 -9.95
CA LEU A 19 1.68 9.25 -8.91
C LEU A 19 2.29 9.11 -7.51
N THR A 20 3.34 8.30 -7.35
CA THR A 20 3.97 8.01 -6.05
C THR A 20 4.32 9.28 -5.27
N GLY A 21 4.97 10.26 -5.92
CA GLY A 21 5.40 11.49 -5.26
C GLY A 21 4.22 12.36 -4.84
N ALA A 22 3.20 12.48 -5.69
CA ALA A 22 2.00 13.27 -5.39
C ALA A 22 1.21 12.69 -4.21
N ILE A 23 1.05 11.36 -4.16
CA ILE A 23 0.37 10.69 -3.05
C ILE A 23 1.18 10.80 -1.76
N THR A 24 2.50 10.60 -1.84
CA THR A 24 3.38 10.74 -0.66
C THR A 24 3.33 12.15 -0.10
N LYS A 25 3.40 13.17 -0.98
CA LYS A 25 3.26 14.56 -0.59
C LYS A 25 1.92 14.83 0.11
N MET A 26 0.82 14.29 -0.41
CA MET A 26 -0.49 14.45 0.21
C MET A 26 -0.56 13.86 1.64
N LEU A 27 0.10 12.73 1.88
CA LEU A 27 0.21 12.12 3.21
C LEU A 27 1.06 12.99 4.16
N GLU A 28 2.17 13.53 3.67
CA GLU A 28 3.05 14.42 4.43
C GLU A 28 2.37 15.76 4.76
N ASP A 29 1.66 16.35 3.80
CA ASP A 29 0.89 17.59 3.98
C ASP A 29 -0.27 17.40 4.98
N ALA A 30 -0.77 16.16 5.15
CA ALA A 30 -1.76 15.80 6.15
C ALA A 30 -1.17 15.60 7.57
N GLY A 31 0.15 15.78 7.73
CA GLY A 31 0.84 15.67 9.02
C GLY A 31 1.35 14.27 9.37
N LEU A 32 1.27 13.31 8.44
CA LEU A 32 1.83 11.97 8.63
C LEU A 32 3.30 11.94 8.19
N ARG A 33 4.13 11.16 8.89
CA ARG A 33 5.54 10.95 8.52
C ARG A 33 5.72 9.59 7.87
N VAL A 34 6.39 9.54 6.72
CA VAL A 34 6.84 8.28 6.13
C VAL A 34 8.12 7.82 6.83
N ILE A 35 8.01 6.86 7.75
CA ILE A 35 9.16 6.37 8.54
C ILE A 35 9.83 5.14 7.91
N ALA A 36 9.17 4.48 6.96
CA ALA A 36 9.75 3.44 6.12
C ALA A 36 9.04 3.43 4.75
N SER A 37 9.80 3.17 3.69
CA SER A 37 9.26 3.07 2.32
C SER A 37 10.08 2.09 1.49
N ARG A 38 9.42 1.22 0.72
CA ARG A 38 10.07 0.30 -0.21
C ARG A 38 9.24 0.10 -1.46
N ARG A 39 9.91 0.05 -2.61
CA ARG A 39 9.32 -0.44 -3.87
C ARG A 39 9.39 -1.96 -3.88
N VAL A 40 8.23 -2.61 -4.03
CA VAL A 40 8.11 -4.07 -4.08
C VAL A 40 7.28 -4.47 -5.28
N TRP A 41 7.61 -5.58 -5.91
CA TRP A 41 6.73 -6.23 -6.88
C TRP A 41 6.40 -7.59 -6.31
N MET A 42 5.17 -7.72 -5.80
CA MET A 42 4.72 -8.95 -5.17
C MET A 42 4.58 -10.04 -6.22
N SER A 43 5.13 -11.22 -5.93
CA SER A 43 4.73 -12.46 -6.58
C SER A 43 3.25 -12.73 -6.29
N ARG A 44 2.62 -13.53 -7.14
CA ARG A 44 1.23 -13.96 -6.93
C ARG A 44 1.02 -14.57 -5.53
N ARG A 45 1.96 -15.42 -5.08
CA ARG A 45 1.93 -16.06 -3.75
C ARG A 45 1.98 -15.05 -2.60
N GLU A 46 2.78 -13.99 -2.73
CA GLU A 46 2.84 -12.93 -1.72
C GLU A 46 1.53 -12.14 -1.68
N ALA A 47 0.93 -11.82 -2.84
CA ALA A 47 -0.37 -11.16 -2.91
C ALA A 47 -1.50 -12.04 -2.32
N GLU A 48 -1.51 -13.34 -2.61
CA GLU A 48 -2.47 -14.30 -2.02
C GLU A 48 -2.34 -14.35 -0.50
N SER A 49 -1.12 -14.40 0.01
CA SER A 49 -0.84 -14.40 1.46
C SER A 49 -1.29 -13.09 2.11
N PHE A 50 -0.99 -11.95 1.47
CA PHE A 50 -1.34 -10.63 1.99
C PHE A 50 -2.86 -10.40 2.03
N TYR A 51 -3.59 -10.86 1.01
CA TYR A 51 -5.04 -10.72 0.91
C TYR A 51 -5.83 -11.96 1.38
N ALA A 52 -5.20 -12.86 2.15
CA ALA A 52 -5.82 -14.12 2.57
C ALA A 52 -7.17 -13.95 3.31
N VAL A 53 -7.38 -12.81 3.98
CA VAL A 53 -8.66 -12.44 4.62
C VAL A 53 -9.83 -12.35 3.62
N HIS A 54 -9.54 -12.18 2.33
CA HIS A 54 -10.52 -12.11 1.26
C HIS A 54 -10.57 -13.37 0.40
N LYS A 55 -9.92 -14.48 0.78
CA LYS A 55 -9.81 -15.69 -0.06
C LYS A 55 -11.16 -16.26 -0.54
N ASP A 56 -12.21 -16.11 0.27
CA ASP A 56 -13.55 -16.66 -0.03
C ASP A 56 -14.43 -15.65 -0.78
N ARG A 57 -13.89 -14.48 -1.14
CA ARG A 57 -14.61 -13.43 -1.88
C ARG A 57 -14.49 -13.67 -3.39
N PRO A 58 -15.56 -13.43 -4.16
CA PRO A 58 -15.56 -13.68 -5.61
C PRO A 58 -14.50 -12.87 -6.38
N PHE A 59 -14.09 -11.71 -5.86
CA PHE A 59 -13.08 -10.83 -6.46
C PHE A 59 -11.64 -11.19 -6.08
N PHE A 60 -11.40 -12.22 -5.26
CA PHE A 60 -10.06 -12.52 -4.72
C PHE A 60 -9.03 -12.77 -5.83
N GLY A 61 -9.41 -13.55 -6.86
CA GLY A 61 -8.53 -13.83 -7.99
C GLY A 61 -8.11 -12.57 -8.74
N GLU A 62 -9.05 -11.68 -9.02
CA GLU A 62 -8.79 -10.40 -9.70
C GLU A 62 -7.94 -9.46 -8.83
N LEU A 63 -8.18 -9.43 -7.52
CA LEU A 63 -7.39 -8.63 -6.58
C LEU A 63 -5.93 -9.11 -6.54
N VAL A 64 -5.71 -10.42 -6.46
CA VAL A 64 -4.37 -11.01 -6.48
C VAL A 64 -3.65 -10.68 -7.79
N GLU A 65 -4.30 -10.93 -8.93
CA GLU A 65 -3.74 -10.64 -10.25
C GLU A 65 -3.37 -9.16 -10.40
N PHE A 66 -4.28 -8.26 -10.02
CA PHE A 66 -4.03 -6.83 -10.06
C PHE A 66 -2.81 -6.44 -9.21
N MET A 67 -2.71 -6.98 -7.99
CA MET A 67 -1.65 -6.62 -7.05
C MET A 67 -0.29 -7.22 -7.39
N SER A 68 -0.25 -8.34 -8.13
CA SER A 68 0.96 -8.90 -8.72
C SER A 68 1.30 -8.39 -10.13
N SER A 69 0.46 -7.53 -10.73
CA SER A 69 0.65 -7.06 -12.11
C SER A 69 1.81 -6.08 -12.30
N GLY A 70 2.34 -5.52 -11.22
CA GLY A 70 3.42 -4.55 -11.28
C GLY A 70 3.92 -4.08 -9.93
N PRO A 71 4.87 -3.13 -9.94
CA PRO A 71 5.48 -2.61 -8.72
C PRO A 71 4.50 -1.76 -7.91
N THR A 72 4.56 -1.90 -6.59
CA THR A 72 3.88 -1.09 -5.59
C THR A 72 4.89 -0.36 -4.71
N ILE A 73 4.43 0.66 -3.99
CA ILE A 73 5.20 1.28 -2.91
C ILE A 73 4.50 0.94 -1.61
N VAL A 74 5.20 0.28 -0.69
CA VAL A 74 4.72 -0.01 0.66
C VAL A 74 5.39 0.94 1.64
N GLN A 75 4.60 1.50 2.56
CA GLN A 75 5.04 2.54 3.47
C GLN A 75 4.53 2.27 4.89
N VAL A 76 5.33 2.69 5.88
CA VAL A 76 4.86 2.85 7.26
C VAL A 76 4.70 4.34 7.50
N LEU A 77 3.48 4.75 7.84
CA LEU A 77 3.13 6.11 8.20
C LEU A 77 3.06 6.23 9.71
N GLU A 78 3.53 7.35 10.27
CA GLU A 78 3.51 7.63 11.71
C GLU A 78 2.95 9.03 11.98
N GLY A 79 2.05 9.14 12.95
CA GLY A 79 1.41 10.42 13.32
C GLY A 79 0.37 10.27 14.43
N GLU A 80 -0.23 11.38 14.85
CA GLU A 80 -1.43 11.34 15.71
C GLU A 80 -2.65 10.97 14.86
N ASN A 81 -3.49 10.04 15.33
CA ASN A 81 -4.65 9.50 14.59
C ASN A 81 -4.26 9.03 13.17
N ALA A 82 -3.24 8.17 13.10
CA ALA A 82 -2.72 7.71 11.81
C ALA A 82 -3.54 6.56 11.22
N ILE A 83 -4.41 5.91 12.00
CA ILE A 83 -5.23 4.75 11.60
C ILE A 83 -6.66 5.17 11.27
#